data_AF-A0A2N2L3H8-F1
#
_entry.id   AF-A0A2N2L3H8-F1
#
_cell.length_a   1.000
_cell.length_b   1.000
_cell.length_c   1.000
_cell.angle_alpha   90.00
_cell.angle_beta   90.00
_cell.angle_gamma   90.00
#
_symmetry.space_group_name_H-M   'P 1'
#
loop_
_entity.id
_entity.type
_entity.pdbx_description
1 polymer ?
#
loop_
_entity_poly.entity_id
_entity_poly.type
_entity_poly.pdbx_seq_one_letter_code
_entity_poly.pdbx_strand_id
1 'polypeptide(L)' 'MKAVFDTNVLIAAFLTEGLCSGLLLRARKHAFNLVLCDDIIAEFQGILTKKFKL' A
#
# COMPACT_ATOMS: atom_id res chain seq x y z
N MET A 1 6.10 3.08 -15.87
CA MET A 1 6.31 1.72 -15.31
C MET A 1 5.09 1.33 -14.48
N LYS A 2 4.69 0.06 -14.47
CA LYS A 2 3.65 -0.45 -13.57
C LYS A 2 4.31 -1.10 -12.35
N ALA A 3 3.76 -0.90 -11.18
CA ALA A 3 4.22 -1.52 -9.94
C ALA A 3 3.03 -2.15 -9.22
N VAL A 4 3.27 -3.29 -8.59
CA VAL A 4 2.35 -3.92 -7.64
C VAL A 4 3.06 -3.90 -6.30
N PHE A 5 2.37 -3.47 -5.25
CA PHE A 5 2.87 -3.61 -3.90
C PHE A 5 2.32 -4.89 -3.31
N ASP A 6 3.20 -5.70 -2.75
CA ASP A 6 2.78 -6.71 -1.78
C ASP A 6 1.99 -6.03 -0.66
N THR A 7 1.03 -6.74 -0.08
CA THR A 7 0.18 -6.23 1.00
C THR A 7 1.01 -5.65 2.15
N ASN A 8 2.15 -6.27 2.49
CA ASN A 8 3.02 -5.78 3.56
C ASN A 8 3.66 -4.42 3.22
N VAL A 9 4.08 -4.24 1.97
CA VAL A 9 4.64 -2.97 1.49
C VAL A 9 3.55 -1.90 1.45
N LEU A 10 2.33 -2.26 1.04
CA LEU A 10 1.20 -1.35 1.00
C LEU A 10 0.81 -0.89 2.42
N ILE A 11 0.73 -1.81 3.39
CA ILE A 11 0.48 -1.50 4.81
C ILE A 11 1.58 -0.61 5.37
N ALA A 12 2.85 -0.94 5.13
CA ALA A 12 3.97 -0.12 5.60
C ALA A 12 3.94 1.30 5.00
N ALA A 13 3.63 1.43 3.72
CA ALA A 13 3.50 2.71 3.05
C ALA A 13 2.31 3.54 3.56
N PHE A 14 1.24 2.88 4.00
CA PHE A 14 0.02 3.53 4.50
C PHE A 14 0.14 3.97 5.97
N LEU A 15 0.69 3.13 6.85
CA LEU A 15 0.66 3.35 8.30
C LEU A 15 1.89 4.07 8.85
N THR A 16 3.02 4.01 8.15
CA THR A 16 4.29 4.46 8.71
C THR A 16 4.85 5.62 7.92
N GLU A 17 5.50 6.56 8.61
CA GLU A 17 6.34 7.60 8.00
C GLU A 17 7.75 7.07 7.64
N GLY A 18 7.91 5.74 7.55
CA GLY A 18 9.20 5.10 7.28
C GLY A 18 9.57 5.09 5.79
N LEU A 19 10.53 4.24 5.42
CA LEU A 19 11.06 4.11 4.05
C LEU A 19 9.96 3.95 2.97
N CYS A 20 8.87 3.26 3.30
CA CYS A 20 7.77 3.01 2.35
C CYS A 20 6.79 4.18 2.21
N SER A 21 6.78 5.17 3.13
CA SER A 21 5.83 6.31 3.11
C SER A 21 5.87 7.11 1.80
N GLY A 22 7.07 7.26 1.23
CA GLY A 22 7.28 7.98 -0.02
C GLY A 22 6.72 7.26 -1.24
N LEU A 23 6.45 5.95 -1.17
CA LEU A 23 6.03 5.16 -2.32
C LEU A 23 4.62 5.55 -2.78
N LEU A 24 3.66 5.70 -1.86
CA LEU A 24 2.31 6.18 -2.19
C LEU A 24 2.34 7.61 -2.73
N LEU A 25 3.19 8.48 -2.17
CA LEU A 25 3.35 9.84 -2.69
C LEU A 25 3.93 9.85 -4.11
N ARG A 26 4.88 8.97 -4.40
CA ARG A 26 5.46 8.82 -5.75
C ARG A 26 4.45 8.26 -6.74
N ALA A 27 3.64 7.29 -6.33
CA ALA A 27 2.52 6.80 -7.13
C ALA A 27 1.52 7.94 -7.43
N ARG A 28 1.16 8.74 -6.42
CA ARG A 28 0.29 9.92 -6.57
C ARG A 28 0.87 10.98 -7.51
N LYS A 29 2.20 11.13 -7.53
CA LYS A 29 2.93 12.03 -8.45
C LYS A 29 3.17 11.40 -9.83
N HIS A 30 2.51 10.28 -10.16
CA HIS A 30 2.64 9.56 -11.43
C HIS A 30 4.07 9.12 -11.78
N ALA A 31 4.95 8.93 -10.79
CA ALA A 31 6.28 8.37 -11.03
C ALA A 31 6.20 6.91 -11.54
N PHE A 32 5.11 6.21 -11.20
CA PHE A 32 4.71 4.92 -11.73
C PHE A 32 3.20 4.74 -11.51
N ASN A 33 2.61 3.79 -12.22
CA ASN A 33 1.22 3.40 -12.02
C ASN A 33 1.18 2.25 -11.01
N LEU A 34 0.70 2.53 -9.80
CA LEU A 34 0.42 1.49 -8.81
C LEU A 34 -0.84 0.73 -9.22
N VAL A 35 -0.72 -0.58 -9.37
CA VAL A 35 -1.82 -1.49 -9.72
C VAL A 35 -2.00 -2.45 -8.56
N LEU A 36 -3.24 -2.65 -8.13
CA LEU A 36 -3.62 -3.57 -7.06
C LEU A 36 -4.66 -4.55 -7.58
N CYS A 37 -4.67 -5.77 -7.05
CA CYS A 37 -5.71 -6.76 -7.30
C CYS A 37 -6.64 -6.91 -6.09
N ASP A 38 -7.79 -7.55 -6.30
CA ASP A 38 -8.81 -7.73 -5.27
C ASP A 38 -8.28 -8.47 -4.03
N ASP A 39 -7.41 -9.47 -4.22
CA ASP A 39 -6.80 -10.23 -3.11
C ASP A 39 -5.94 -9.33 -2.21
N ILE A 40 -5.10 -8.47 -2.82
CA ILE A 40 -4.25 -7.51 -2.08
C ILE A 40 -5.13 -6.49 -1.33
N ILE A 41 -6.21 -6.02 -1.97
CA ILE A 41 -7.13 -5.06 -1.35
C ILE A 41 -7.85 -5.71 -0.15
N ALA A 42 -8.34 -6.93 -0.31
CA ALA A 42 -9.03 -7.66 0.75
C ALA A 42 -8.11 -7.97 1.94
N GLU A 43 -6.86 -8.38 1.67
CA GLU A 43 -5.88 -8.62 2.72
C GLU A 43 -5.48 -7.32 3.43
N PHE A 44 -5.24 -6.24 2.68
CA PHE A 44 -4.94 -4.91 3.22
C PHE A 44 -6.04 -4.44 4.18
N GLN A 45 -7.30 -4.47 3.75
CA GLN A 45 -8.46 -4.13 4.59
C GLN A 45 -8.53 -5.04 5.82
N GLY A 46 -8.39 -6.35 5.64
CA GLY A 46 -8.40 -7.31 6.74
C GLY A 46 -7.32 -7.04 7.79
N ILE A 47 -6.12 -6.65 7.37
CA ILE A 47 -5.03 -6.29 8.28
C ILE A 47 -5.34 -4.99 9.01
N LEU A 48 -5.81 -3.96 8.31
CA LEU A 48 -6.15 -2.67 8.93
C LEU A 48 -7.22 -2.85 10.02
N THR A 49 -8.29 -3.58 9.73
CA THR A 49 -9.38 -3.77 10.68
C THR A 49 -9.00 -4.71 11.83
N LYS A 50 -8.30 -5.82 11.56
CA LYS A 50 -7.98 -6.83 12.60
C LYS A 50 -6.79 -6.44 13.48
N LYS A 51 -5.71 -5.92 12.88
CA LYS A 51 -4.47 -5.63 13.61
C LYS A 51 -4.42 -4.19 14.10
N PHE A 52 -4.86 -3.24 13.28
CA PHE A 52 -4.72 -1.81 13.59
C PHE A 52 -6.03 -1.15 14.05
N LYS A 53 -7.17 -1.84 13.92
CA LYS A 53 -8.51 -1.36 14.26
C LYS A 53 -8.87 -0.04 13.55
N LEU A 54 -8.39 0.08 12.31
CA LEU A 54 -8.69 1.15 11.36
C LEU A 54 -9.79 0.71 10.38
#